data_AF-A0A814UYG8-F1
#
_entry.id   AF-A0A814UYG8-F1
#
_cell.length_a   1.000
_cell.length_b   1.000
_cell.length_c   1.000
_cell.angle_alpha   90.00
_cell.angle_beta   90.00
_cell.angle_gamma   90.00
#
_symmetry.space_group_name_H-M   'P 1'
#
loop_
_entity.id
_entity.type
_entity.pdbx_description
1 polymer ?
#
loop_
_entity_poly.entity_id
_entity_poly.type
_entity_poly.pdbx_seq_one_letter_code
_entity_poly.pdbx_strand_id
1 'polypeptide(L)'
;MWGQAFICGSLGGMLFCGKTGFAAAHHHAPETARIVYYCFTHIAIDNLGMIGTVYRTRSGMNEKTTACGALAAFTSEIASNKLNLHFDEEDIEMSMLKKHIVKATGLSTDSTNAPDLLAVTMAAYETITIDLERHARHDAEKFKERQYALFTGVQVHGPDGSDYCWLGKASLIINGVQSPLTLITNTVSSSRPGTATGGH
;
A
#
# COMPACT_ATOMS: atom_id res chain seq x y z
N MET A 1 -16.59 -4.17 -8.76
CA MET A 1 -16.53 -3.58 -10.12
C MET A 1 -15.72 -4.45 -11.09
N TRP A 2 -14.73 -5.25 -10.66
CA TRP A 2 -13.86 -6.04 -11.57
C TRP A 2 -13.73 -7.55 -11.28
N GLY A 3 -14.59 -8.13 -10.43
CA GLY A 3 -14.48 -9.53 -10.04
C GLY A 3 -13.38 -9.79 -8.99
N GLN A 4 -12.82 -11.00 -8.99
CA GLN A 4 -11.76 -11.40 -8.05
C GLN A 4 -10.41 -10.80 -8.46
N ALA A 5 -9.69 -10.24 -7.48
CA ALA A 5 -8.35 -9.68 -7.69
C ALA A 5 -7.25 -10.71 -7.39
N PHE A 6 -6.12 -10.59 -8.10
CA PHE A 6 -4.88 -11.25 -7.71
C PHE A 6 -4.21 -10.42 -6.60
N ILE A 7 -3.95 -11.03 -5.44
CA ILE A 7 -3.46 -10.32 -4.26
C ILE A 7 -1.97 -10.56 -4.07
N CYS A 8 -1.17 -9.51 -4.20
CA CYS A 8 0.28 -9.51 -3.96
C CYS A 8 0.64 -8.86 -2.61
N GLY A 9 -0.18 -9.07 -1.57
CA GLY A 9 -0.01 -8.42 -0.27
C GLY A 9 1.24 -8.89 0.48
N SER A 10 1.85 -7.96 1.21
CA SER A 10 2.98 -8.19 2.13
C SER A 10 2.96 -7.12 3.22
N LEU A 11 3.72 -7.31 4.31
CA LEU A 11 3.89 -6.31 5.37
C LEU A 11 4.22 -4.92 4.79
N GLY A 12 3.60 -3.87 5.36
CA GLY A 12 3.79 -2.49 4.92
C GLY A 12 3.30 -2.15 3.51
N GLY A 13 2.66 -3.09 2.81
CA GLY A 13 2.26 -2.95 1.40
C GLY A 13 3.38 -3.27 0.41
N MET A 14 4.47 -3.90 0.85
CA MET A 14 5.63 -4.22 0.00
C MET A 14 5.26 -5.19 -1.14
N LEU A 15 6.10 -5.24 -2.18
CA LEU A 15 5.87 -6.06 -3.39
C LEU A 15 6.78 -7.29 -3.44
N PHE A 16 6.84 -8.07 -2.36
CA PHE A 16 7.74 -9.23 -2.25
C PHE A 16 7.33 -10.47 -3.04
N CYS A 17 6.13 -10.49 -3.65
CA CYS A 17 5.77 -11.50 -4.64
C CYS A 17 6.74 -11.53 -5.85
N GLY A 18 7.44 -10.41 -6.09
CA GLY A 18 8.51 -10.29 -7.09
C GLY A 18 8.05 -10.54 -8.52
N LYS A 19 9.01 -10.63 -9.44
CA LYS A 19 8.73 -10.83 -10.88
C LYS A 19 7.92 -12.11 -11.14
N THR A 20 8.12 -13.15 -10.33
CA THR A 20 7.39 -14.41 -10.43
C THR A 20 5.90 -14.21 -10.12
N GLY A 21 5.55 -13.50 -9.05
CA GLY A 21 4.15 -13.22 -8.70
C GLY A 21 3.43 -12.36 -9.74
N PHE A 22 4.10 -11.30 -10.22
CA PHE A 22 3.57 -10.46 -11.30
C PHE A 22 3.34 -11.27 -12.59
N ALA A 23 4.31 -12.09 -13.00
CA ALA A 23 4.14 -12.96 -14.16
C ALA A 23 2.99 -13.97 -13.99
N ALA A 24 2.82 -14.55 -12.80
CA ALA A 24 1.71 -15.46 -12.51
C ALA A 24 0.35 -14.75 -12.65
N ALA A 25 0.21 -13.53 -12.12
CA ALA A 25 -1.00 -12.72 -12.28
C ALA A 25 -1.33 -12.49 -13.76
N HIS A 26 -0.30 -12.24 -14.57
CA HIS A 26 -0.46 -12.06 -16.01
C HIS A 26 -0.93 -13.32 -16.75
N HIS A 27 -0.41 -14.49 -16.40
CA HIS A 27 -0.80 -15.76 -17.01
C HIS A 27 -2.22 -16.20 -16.63
N HIS A 28 -2.77 -15.69 -15.51
CA HIS A 28 -4.15 -15.96 -15.10
C HIS A 28 -5.15 -14.91 -15.62
N ALA A 29 -4.68 -13.82 -16.23
CA ALA A 29 -5.54 -12.82 -16.82
C ALA A 29 -5.95 -13.22 -18.26
N PRO A 30 -7.15 -12.83 -18.72
CA PRO A 30 -7.56 -12.99 -20.11
C PRO A 30 -6.52 -12.41 -21.10
N GLU A 31 -6.40 -13.01 -22.29
CA GLU A 31 -5.38 -12.61 -23.28
C GLU A 31 -5.48 -11.13 -23.67
N THR A 32 -6.69 -10.60 -23.81
CA THR A 32 -6.95 -9.19 -24.19
C THR A 32 -7.19 -8.29 -22.96
N ALA A 33 -6.72 -8.68 -21.78
CA ALA A 33 -6.98 -7.93 -20.55
C ALA A 33 -6.24 -6.59 -20.51
N ARG A 34 -6.94 -5.56 -20.00
CA ARG A 34 -6.30 -4.36 -19.46
C ARG A 34 -6.04 -4.60 -17.98
N ILE A 35 -4.82 -4.33 -17.54
CA ILE A 35 -4.37 -4.62 -16.18
C ILE A 35 -4.44 -3.34 -15.35
N VAL A 36 -4.97 -3.46 -14.13
CA VAL A 36 -4.97 -2.37 -13.15
C VAL A 36 -4.24 -2.83 -11.91
N TYR A 37 -3.20 -2.08 -11.54
CA TYR A 37 -2.46 -2.28 -10.31
C TYR A 37 -2.85 -1.24 -9.27
N TYR A 38 -3.29 -1.72 -8.11
CA TYR A 38 -3.47 -0.92 -6.90
C TYR A 38 -2.42 -1.34 -5.88
N CYS A 39 -1.53 -0.43 -5.49
CA CYS A 39 -0.49 -0.70 -4.50
C CYS A 39 -0.46 0.40 -3.45
N PHE A 40 -0.88 0.08 -2.24
CA PHE A 40 -1.08 1.05 -1.17
C PHE A 40 -0.36 0.57 0.08
N THR A 41 0.40 1.47 0.68
CA THR A 41 0.72 1.33 2.10
C THR A 41 -0.48 1.82 2.92
N HIS A 42 -0.43 1.74 4.24
CA HIS A 42 -1.55 2.17 5.05
C HIS A 42 -1.16 2.74 6.42
N ILE A 43 -2.01 3.63 6.91
CA ILE A 43 -1.87 4.27 8.22
C ILE A 43 -3.23 4.46 8.87
N ALA A 44 -3.27 4.53 10.19
CA ALA A 44 -4.49 4.87 10.94
C ALA A 44 -4.48 6.34 11.39
N ILE A 45 -5.66 6.94 11.44
CA ILE A 45 -5.92 8.22 12.11
C ILE A 45 -7.19 8.05 12.94
N ASP A 46 -7.12 8.27 14.25
CA ASP A 46 -8.28 8.14 15.12
C ASP A 46 -9.21 9.38 15.11
N ASN A 47 -10.28 9.32 15.91
CA ASN A 47 -11.25 10.40 16.05
C ASN A 47 -10.70 11.69 16.69
N LEU A 48 -9.50 11.65 17.27
CA LEU A 48 -8.79 12.81 17.81
C LEU A 48 -7.70 13.32 16.85
N GLY A 49 -7.54 12.69 15.68
CA GLY A 49 -6.48 13.02 14.73
C GLY A 49 -5.12 12.40 15.07
N MET A 50 -5.05 11.48 16.04
CA MET A 50 -3.80 10.81 16.39
C MET A 50 -3.42 9.79 15.32
N ILE A 51 -2.18 9.87 14.85
CA ILE A 51 -1.64 9.00 13.81
C ILE A 51 -1.21 7.66 14.41
N GLY A 52 -1.47 6.59 13.68
CA GLY A 52 -0.89 5.26 13.89
C GLY A 52 -1.78 4.25 14.58
N THR A 53 -2.87 4.68 15.24
CA THR A 53 -3.79 3.75 15.90
C THR A 53 -5.25 4.11 15.64
N VAL A 54 -6.14 3.12 15.65
CA VAL A 54 -7.59 3.32 15.51
C VAL A 54 -8.37 2.23 16.24
N TYR A 55 -9.60 2.54 16.63
CA TYR A 55 -10.55 1.54 17.12
C TYR A 55 -11.13 0.73 15.96
N ARG A 56 -10.99 -0.59 16.05
CA ARG A 56 -11.63 -1.53 15.12
C ARG A 56 -12.95 -2.01 15.72
N THR A 57 -13.91 -1.09 15.82
CA THR A 57 -15.20 -1.31 16.50
C THR A 57 -16.01 -2.47 15.91
N ARG A 58 -15.86 -2.75 14.61
CA ARG A 58 -16.51 -3.89 13.92
C ARG A 58 -15.88 -5.25 14.22
N SER A 59 -14.74 -5.28 14.90
CA SER A 59 -13.98 -6.49 15.22
C SER A 59 -14.20 -6.98 16.65
N GLY A 60 -15.05 -6.30 17.44
CA GLY A 60 -15.23 -6.60 18.87
C GLY A 60 -14.02 -6.26 19.74
N MET A 61 -13.08 -5.46 19.22
CA MET A 61 -11.88 -5.05 19.95
C MET A 61 -12.19 -3.84 20.85
N ASN A 62 -11.80 -3.94 22.12
CA ASN A 62 -12.01 -2.90 23.12
C ASN A 62 -10.86 -1.88 23.19
N GLU A 63 -9.76 -2.12 22.48
CA GLU A 63 -8.56 -1.28 22.50
C GLU A 63 -8.19 -0.81 21.09
N LYS A 64 -7.49 0.33 21.03
CA LYS A 64 -6.92 0.82 19.77
C LYS A 64 -5.83 -0.13 19.31
N THR A 65 -5.79 -0.35 18.00
CA THR A 65 -4.74 -1.17 17.38
C THR A 65 -3.98 -0.36 16.35
N THR A 66 -2.72 -0.74 16.14
CA THR A 66 -1.82 -0.05 15.23
C THR A 66 -2.19 -0.30 13.76
N ALA A 67 -1.99 0.70 12.91
CA ALA A 67 -1.96 0.53 11.47
C ALA A 67 -1.00 1.56 10.83
N CYS A 68 -0.01 1.16 10.04
CA CYS A 68 0.48 -0.22 9.83
C CYS A 68 1.28 -0.73 11.04
N GLY A 69 1.01 -1.96 11.50
CA GLY A 69 1.77 -2.58 12.61
C GLY A 69 3.26 -2.75 12.30
N ALA A 70 3.61 -3.23 11.10
CA ALA A 70 5.00 -3.42 10.69
C ALA A 70 5.77 -2.09 10.61
N LEU A 71 5.16 -1.06 10.01
CA LEU A 71 5.81 0.26 9.91
C LEU A 71 5.97 0.93 11.28
N ALA A 72 5.00 0.74 12.19
CA ALA A 72 5.13 1.21 13.57
C ALA A 72 6.21 0.46 14.35
N ALA A 73 6.34 -0.86 14.17
CA ALA A 73 7.42 -1.63 14.77
C ALA A 73 8.79 -1.14 14.28
N PHE A 74 8.94 -0.92 12.96
CA PHE A 74 10.16 -0.37 12.39
C PHE A 74 10.47 1.04 12.93
N THR A 75 9.46 1.91 13.00
CA THR A 75 9.57 3.25 13.59
C THR A 75 10.07 3.18 15.04
N SER A 76 9.46 2.29 15.85
CA SER A 76 9.82 2.09 17.26
C SER A 76 11.23 1.51 17.42
N GLU A 77 11.65 0.60 16.54
CA GLU A 77 12.99 0.05 16.53
C GLU A 77 14.05 1.14 16.31
N ILE A 78 13.83 2.07 15.36
CA ILE A 78 14.72 3.22 15.14
C ILE A 78 14.75 4.11 16.39
N ALA A 79 13.57 4.54 16.87
CA ALA A 79 13.46 5.48 17.99
C ALA A 79 14.04 4.94 19.31
N SER A 80 13.99 3.63 19.51
CA SER A 80 14.54 2.98 20.71
C SER A 80 16.00 2.54 20.57
N ASN A 81 16.66 2.87 19.46
CA ASN A 81 18.03 2.44 19.13
C ASN A 81 18.20 0.90 19.16
N LYS A 82 17.15 0.18 18.72
CA LYS A 82 17.09 -1.29 18.67
C LYS A 82 16.96 -1.83 17.25
N LEU A 83 17.15 -0.98 16.24
CA LEU A 83 17.00 -1.36 14.85
C LEU A 83 17.91 -2.53 14.48
N ASN A 84 17.29 -3.60 13.98
CA ASN A 84 17.99 -4.71 13.38
C ASN A 84 17.72 -4.78 11.87
N LEU A 85 18.77 -4.58 11.07
CA LEU A 85 18.74 -4.69 9.59
C LEU A 85 19.30 -6.02 9.07
N HIS A 86 19.66 -6.94 9.97
CA HIS A 86 20.04 -8.29 9.58
C HIS A 86 18.84 -9.08 9.08
N PHE A 87 19.12 -10.03 8.19
CA PHE A 87 18.12 -10.95 7.70
C PHE A 87 17.80 -11.98 8.78
N ASP A 88 16.52 -12.16 9.05
CA ASP A 88 15.97 -13.18 9.94
C ASP A 88 15.13 -14.14 9.09
N GLU A 89 15.47 -15.43 9.15
CA GLU A 89 14.77 -16.48 8.40
C GLU A 89 13.37 -16.75 8.96
N GLU A 90 13.11 -16.41 10.22
CA GLU A 90 11.80 -16.53 10.85
C GLU A 90 10.94 -15.28 10.66
N ASP A 91 11.53 -14.15 10.24
CA ASP A 91 10.85 -12.86 10.02
C ASP A 91 11.25 -12.19 8.69
N ILE A 92 11.19 -12.99 7.61
CA ILE A 92 11.67 -12.63 6.26
C ILE A 92 11.08 -11.30 5.76
N GLU A 93 9.76 -11.13 5.83
CA GLU A 93 9.12 -9.92 5.29
C GLU A 93 9.50 -8.67 6.07
N MET A 94 9.61 -8.73 7.39
CA MET A 94 9.98 -7.59 8.21
C MET A 94 11.46 -7.22 8.01
N SER A 95 12.36 -8.21 7.97
CA SER A 95 13.78 -7.99 7.64
C SER A 95 13.95 -7.33 6.27
N MET A 96 13.23 -7.83 5.27
CA MET A 96 13.28 -7.28 3.92
C MET A 96 12.65 -5.89 3.84
N LEU A 97 11.52 -5.66 4.51
CA LEU A 97 10.84 -4.36 4.57
C LEU A 97 11.77 -3.28 5.10
N LYS A 98 12.38 -3.49 6.28
CA LYS A 98 13.24 -2.49 6.93
C LYS A 98 14.42 -2.11 6.02
N LYS A 99 15.12 -3.12 5.51
CA LYS A 99 16.28 -2.93 4.64
C LYS A 99 15.92 -2.27 3.32
N HIS A 100 14.80 -2.66 2.72
CA HIS A 100 14.38 -2.18 1.42
C HIS A 100 13.94 -0.71 1.47
N ILE A 101 13.16 -0.31 2.48
CA ILE A 101 12.76 1.09 2.68
C ILE A 101 13.99 1.99 2.86
N VAL A 102 14.93 1.61 3.74
CA VAL A 102 16.16 2.38 3.97
C VAL A 102 16.97 2.51 2.67
N LYS A 103 17.15 1.40 1.94
CA LYS A 103 17.92 1.40 0.70
C LYS A 103 17.27 2.23 -0.41
N ALA A 104 15.94 2.19 -0.53
CA ALA A 104 15.23 2.85 -1.61
C ALA A 104 15.12 4.37 -1.41
N THR A 105 14.99 4.81 -0.16
CA THR A 105 14.65 6.21 0.17
C THR A 105 15.74 6.98 0.91
N GLY A 106 16.73 6.28 1.49
CA GLY A 106 17.72 6.91 2.36
C GLY A 106 17.16 7.34 3.72
N LEU A 107 16.00 6.79 4.14
CA LEU A 107 15.37 7.06 5.42
C LEU A 107 16.39 6.97 6.58
N SER A 108 16.41 7.99 7.43
CA SER A 108 17.28 8.03 8.61
C SER A 108 17.02 6.83 9.53
N THR A 109 18.11 6.20 9.97
CA THR A 109 18.10 5.16 11.00
C THR A 109 18.76 5.63 12.30
N ASP A 110 19.02 6.92 12.43
CA ASP A 110 19.60 7.53 13.62
C ASP A 110 18.51 7.72 14.69
N SER A 111 18.68 7.05 15.84
CA SER A 111 17.76 7.14 16.97
C SER A 111 17.65 8.55 17.58
N THR A 112 18.68 9.39 17.45
CA THR A 112 18.68 10.76 17.99
C THR A 112 17.81 11.72 17.17
N ASN A 113 17.52 11.36 15.93
CA ASN A 113 16.65 12.07 15.01
C ASN A 113 15.76 11.07 14.26
N ALA A 114 15.07 10.23 15.04
CA ALA A 114 14.24 9.16 14.50
C ALA A 114 13.04 9.73 13.72
N PRO A 115 12.73 9.20 12.53
CA PRO A 115 11.54 9.61 11.78
C PRO A 115 10.27 9.19 12.54
N ASP A 116 9.20 9.98 12.40
CA ASP A 116 7.89 9.58 12.90
C ASP A 116 7.21 8.55 11.97
N LEU A 117 6.10 7.98 12.44
CA LEU A 117 5.39 6.94 11.68
C LEU A 117 4.89 7.45 10.32
N LEU A 118 4.53 8.73 10.20
CA LEU A 118 4.10 9.29 8.92
C LEU A 118 5.27 9.32 7.93
N ALA A 119 6.45 9.78 8.36
CA ALA A 119 7.65 9.77 7.53
C ALA A 119 8.05 8.35 7.09
N VAL A 120 8.00 7.37 8.01
CA VAL A 120 8.23 5.95 7.67
C VAL A 120 7.18 5.43 6.69
N THR A 121 5.92 5.80 6.85
CA THR A 121 4.83 5.44 5.92
C THR A 121 5.04 6.05 4.53
N MET A 122 5.47 7.31 4.46
CA MET A 122 5.75 7.97 3.18
C MET A 122 6.98 7.36 2.48
N ALA A 123 8.00 6.96 3.24
CA ALA A 123 9.14 6.22 2.69
C ALA A 123 8.72 4.83 2.17
N ALA A 124 7.81 4.14 2.86
CA ALA A 124 7.21 2.91 2.36
C ALA A 124 6.42 3.15 1.06
N TYR A 125 5.60 4.20 1.00
CA TYR A 125 4.86 4.60 -0.21
C TYR A 125 5.81 4.87 -1.40
N GLU A 126 6.91 5.57 -1.19
CA GLU A 126 7.90 5.83 -2.23
C GLU A 126 8.52 4.51 -2.74
N THR A 127 8.90 3.64 -1.79
CA THR A 127 9.48 2.32 -2.08
C THR A 127 8.55 1.47 -2.95
N ILE A 128 7.28 1.33 -2.57
CA ILE A 128 6.30 0.54 -3.34
C ILE A 128 6.00 1.16 -4.71
N THR A 129 6.07 2.49 -4.82
CA THR A 129 5.89 3.20 -6.08
C THR A 129 7.04 2.88 -7.05
N ILE A 130 8.28 2.95 -6.57
CA ILE A 130 9.47 2.59 -7.36
C ILE A 130 9.38 1.14 -7.82
N ASP A 131 9.03 0.22 -6.92
CA ASP A 131 8.93 -1.20 -7.24
C ASP A 131 7.82 -1.47 -8.26
N LEU A 132 6.61 -0.91 -8.06
CA LEU A 132 5.49 -1.14 -8.95
C LEU A 132 5.82 -0.66 -10.37
N GLU A 133 6.41 0.53 -10.50
CA GLU A 133 6.80 1.06 -11.82
C GLU A 133 7.85 0.17 -12.50
N ARG A 134 8.82 -0.35 -11.72
CA ARG A 134 9.81 -1.28 -12.24
C ARG A 134 9.16 -2.58 -12.72
N HIS A 135 8.26 -3.16 -11.94
CA HIS A 135 7.56 -4.40 -12.30
C HIS A 135 6.64 -4.20 -13.51
N ALA A 136 5.84 -3.14 -13.51
CA ALA A 136 4.93 -2.84 -14.61
C ALA A 136 5.66 -2.54 -15.93
N ARG A 137 6.83 -1.88 -15.90
CA ARG A 137 7.67 -1.73 -17.10
C ARG A 137 8.14 -3.08 -17.64
N HIS A 138 8.62 -3.95 -16.75
CA HIS A 138 9.05 -5.29 -17.15
C HIS A 138 7.89 -6.12 -17.74
N ASP A 139 6.70 -6.05 -17.14
CA ASP A 139 5.51 -6.73 -17.66
C ASP A 139 5.09 -6.14 -19.01
N ALA A 140 5.12 -4.82 -19.17
CA ALA A 140 4.79 -4.16 -20.43
C ALA A 140 5.79 -4.49 -21.56
N GLU A 141 7.04 -4.78 -21.25
CA GLU A 141 8.02 -5.29 -22.23
C GLU A 141 7.73 -6.74 -22.64
N LYS A 142 7.25 -7.56 -21.69
CA LYS A 142 6.96 -8.98 -21.90
C LYS A 142 5.60 -9.21 -22.58
N PHE A 143 4.58 -8.45 -22.21
CA PHE A 143 3.20 -8.52 -22.70
C PHE A 143 2.82 -7.20 -23.37
N LYS A 144 3.42 -6.94 -24.54
CA LYS A 144 3.42 -5.64 -25.23
C LYS A 144 2.05 -5.19 -25.72
N GLU A 145 1.16 -6.14 -25.93
CA GLU A 145 -0.23 -5.93 -26.35
C GLU A 145 -1.14 -5.41 -25.23
N ARG A 146 -0.70 -5.51 -23.97
CA ARG A 146 -1.50 -5.12 -22.80
C ARG A 146 -1.32 -3.65 -22.46
N GLN A 147 -2.38 -3.09 -21.87
CA GLN A 147 -2.40 -1.76 -21.31
C GLN A 147 -2.47 -1.84 -19.79
N TYR A 148 -1.80 -0.91 -19.11
CA TYR A 148 -1.66 -0.92 -17.67
C TYR A 148 -2.12 0.41 -17.08
N ALA A 149 -2.87 0.36 -16.00
CA ALA A 149 -3.11 1.50 -15.13
C ALA A 149 -2.50 1.21 -13.75
N LEU A 150 -1.72 2.16 -13.25
CA LEU A 150 -0.96 2.02 -12.01
C LEU A 150 -1.45 3.08 -11.03
N PHE A 151 -1.87 2.66 -9.85
CA PHE A 151 -2.31 3.53 -8.78
C PHE A 151 -1.54 3.21 -7.51
N THR A 152 -0.80 4.19 -6.99
CA THR A 152 -0.12 4.08 -5.70
C THR A 152 -0.54 5.17 -4.74
N GLY A 153 -0.48 4.88 -3.45
CA GLY A 153 -0.84 5.85 -2.42
C GLY A 153 -0.82 5.27 -1.02
N VAL A 154 -1.58 5.91 -0.14
CA VAL A 154 -1.72 5.53 1.26
C VAL A 154 -3.21 5.32 1.56
N GLN A 155 -3.58 4.11 1.97
CA GLN A 155 -4.88 3.85 2.58
C GLN A 155 -4.88 4.40 4.01
N VAL A 156 -5.92 5.15 4.37
CA VAL A 156 -6.06 5.74 5.70
C VAL A 156 -7.26 5.11 6.40
N HIS A 157 -7.01 4.38 7.48
CA HIS A 157 -8.06 3.87 8.36
C HIS A 157 -8.49 4.97 9.32
N GLY A 158 -9.72 5.45 9.15
CA GLY A 158 -10.34 6.47 9.97
C GLY A 158 -11.21 5.89 11.10
N PRO A 159 -11.77 6.76 11.96
CA PRO A 159 -12.66 6.34 13.03
C PRO A 159 -13.93 5.65 12.51
N ASP A 160 -14.55 4.83 13.36
CA ASP A 160 -15.84 4.16 13.13
C ASP A 160 -15.91 3.29 11.86
N GLY A 161 -14.76 2.75 11.44
CA GLY A 161 -14.64 1.94 10.23
C GLY A 161 -14.87 2.74 8.95
N SER A 162 -14.55 4.04 8.98
CA SER A 162 -14.35 4.83 7.77
C SER A 162 -12.95 4.54 7.20
N ASP A 163 -12.86 4.40 5.88
CA ASP A 163 -11.59 4.23 5.18
C ASP A 163 -11.50 5.30 4.10
N TYR A 164 -10.30 5.86 3.95
CA TYR A 164 -9.97 6.85 2.94
C TYR A 164 -8.75 6.39 2.15
N CYS A 165 -8.51 7.04 1.03
CA CYS A 165 -7.37 6.78 0.18
C CYS A 165 -6.75 8.11 -0.20
N TRP A 166 -5.52 8.35 0.24
CA TRP A 166 -4.69 9.40 -0.34
C TRP A 166 -4.02 8.82 -1.58
N LEU A 167 -4.42 9.32 -2.76
CA LEU A 167 -3.80 8.92 -4.01
C LEU A 167 -2.51 9.73 -4.22
N GLY A 168 -1.39 9.02 -4.34
CA GLY A 168 -0.09 9.61 -4.63
C GLY A 168 0.16 9.72 -6.13
N LYS A 169 0.63 8.64 -6.75
CA LYS A 169 0.92 8.60 -8.19
C LYS A 169 -0.11 7.74 -8.92
N ALA A 170 -0.58 8.26 -10.05
CA ALA A 170 -1.34 7.50 -11.03
C ALA A 170 -0.67 7.61 -12.40
N SER A 171 -0.55 6.50 -13.12
CA SER A 171 0.02 6.48 -14.46
C SER A 171 -0.59 5.40 -15.34
N LEU A 172 -0.40 5.54 -16.65
CA LEU A 172 -0.78 4.56 -17.66
C LEU A 172 0.47 4.08 -18.39
N ILE A 173 0.50 2.80 -18.78
CA ILE A 173 1.44 2.28 -19.78
C ILE A 173 0.63 1.77 -20.97
N ILE A 174 0.82 2.41 -22.12
CA ILE A 174 0.17 2.05 -23.38
C ILE A 174 1.26 1.91 -24.43
N ASN A 175 1.30 0.77 -25.13
CA ASN A 175 2.31 0.47 -26.13
C ASN A 175 3.75 0.67 -25.62
N GLY A 176 4.01 0.29 -24.36
CA GLY A 176 5.30 0.44 -23.70
C GLY A 176 5.65 1.87 -23.25
N VAL A 177 4.80 2.87 -23.53
CA VAL A 177 5.03 4.26 -23.12
C VAL A 177 4.29 4.56 -21.81
N GLN A 178 5.04 4.92 -20.76
CA GLN A 178 4.47 5.33 -19.49
C GLN A 178 4.14 6.84 -19.49
N SER A 179 2.94 7.22 -19.06
CA SER A 179 2.49 8.61 -18.97
C SER A 179 1.71 8.86 -17.67
N PRO A 180 1.77 10.08 -17.08
CA PRO A 180 0.96 10.42 -15.91
C PRO A 180 -0.54 10.34 -16.20
N LEU A 181 -1.33 9.89 -15.22
CA LEU A 181 -2.79 9.87 -15.27
C LEU A 181 -3.34 10.89 -14.28
N THR A 182 -4.00 11.93 -14.79
CA THR A 182 -4.73 12.89 -13.95
C THR A 182 -6.16 12.42 -13.78
N LEU A 183 -6.58 12.16 -12.54
CA LEU A 183 -7.98 11.88 -12.23
C LEU A 183 -8.75 13.19 -12.16
N ILE A 184 -9.85 13.28 -12.91
CA ILE A 184 -10.78 14.40 -12.81
C ILE A 184 -11.69 14.11 -11.62
N THR A 185 -11.65 14.97 -10.60
CA THR A 185 -12.56 14.89 -9.46
C THR A 185 -13.93 15.42 -9.87
N ASN A 186 -14.79 14.56 -10.42
CA ASN A 186 -16.21 14.85 -10.43
C ASN A 186 -16.71 14.74 -8.98
N THR A 187 -17.35 15.78 -8.47
CA THR A 187 -18.05 15.76 -7.19
C THR A 187 -19.03 14.58 -7.16
N VAL A 188 -18.68 13.53 -6.39
CA VAL A 188 -19.58 12.39 -6.19
C VAL A 188 -20.73 12.88 -5.31
N SER A 189 -21.94 12.95 -5.87
CA SER A 189 -23.17 13.16 -5.11
C SER A 189 -23.31 12.04 -4.10
N SER A 190 -23.32 12.36 -2.82
CA SER A 190 -23.53 11.42 -1.72
C SER A 190 -24.92 10.78 -1.83
N SER A 191 -25.00 9.57 -2.39
CA SER A 191 -26.13 8.67 -2.14
C SER A 191 -25.59 7.33 -1.67
N ARG A 192 -25.47 7.18 -0.34
CA ARG A 192 -25.47 5.83 0.25
C ARG A 192 -26.92 5.34 0.24
N PRO A 193 -27.23 4.15 -0.28
CA PRO A 193 -28.52 3.53 -0.07
C PRO A 193 -28.70 3.31 1.43
N GLY A 194 -29.77 3.88 2.01
CA GLY A 194 -30.16 3.62 3.38
C GLY A 194 -30.41 2.13 3.58
N THR A 195 -29.98 1.62 4.74
CA THR A 195 -30.32 0.30 5.24
C THR A 195 -31.84 0.16 5.34
N ALA A 196 -32.42 -0.56 4.37
CA ALA A 196 -33.79 -1.05 4.45
C ALA A 196 -33.78 -2.44 5.07
N THR A 197 -34.21 -2.53 6.34
CA THR A 197 -34.88 -3.69 6.96
C THR A 197 -35.69 -3.11 8.12
N GLY A 198 -37.01 -3.06 8.13
CA GLY A 198 -37.97 -4.01 7.57
C GLY A 198 -38.66 -4.66 8.76
N GLY A 199 -39.76 -4.06 9.21
CA GLY A 199 -40.64 -4.69 10.18
C GLY A 199 -41.43 -5.82 9.53
N HIS A 200 -41.58 -6.92 10.28
CA HIS A 200 -42.82 -7.67 10.49
C HIS A 200 -42.60 -8.60 11.67
#